data_AF-A0A497RLJ4-F1
#
_entry.id   AF-A0A497RLJ4-F1
#
_cell.length_a   1.000
_cell.length_b   1.000
_cell.length_c   1.000
_cell.angle_alpha   90.00
_cell.angle_beta   90.00
_cell.angle_gamma   90.00
#
_symmetry.space_group_name_H-M   'P 1'
#
loop_
_entity.id
_entity.type
_entity.pdbx_description
1 polymer ?
#
loop_
_entity_poly.entity_id
_entity_poly.type
_entity_poly.pdbx_seq_one_letter_code
_entity_poly.pdbx_strand_id
1 'polypeptide(L)'
;MESEIMIKYFVIGFPHTATTYCYKYILSKFKKLKGVFEPFNAEVVGWCKSFEKVHHYSEGEVEHHYNQLKPDLRKLIELNATWFWDWVNNDKPTHPFLGLFWYQILEELHYSMDKYIVKDVCAWVYLKKIVPLFPSTRFIILEKDRASVLRDFLSLYYRIDKAKHNPRWGLGLSLFYRKFHGVDKYPKPFNESVLARMFNDVYSKYLHLCNEIAHFWNVRIIAFEKRLEDWMIERVI
;
A
#
# COMPACT_ATOMS: atom_id res chain seq x y z
N MET A 1 3.71 -27.51 -18.41
CA MET A 1 3.61 -27.24 -16.96
C MET A 1 3.21 -25.79 -16.82
N GLU A 2 1.93 -25.53 -16.57
CA GLU A 2 1.46 -24.17 -16.27
C GLU A 2 2.16 -23.72 -14.99
N SER A 3 2.93 -22.62 -15.08
CA SER A 3 3.61 -22.02 -13.94
C SER A 3 2.54 -21.63 -12.92
N GLU A 4 2.43 -22.39 -11.83
CA GLU A 4 1.49 -22.08 -10.77
C GLU A 4 1.85 -20.73 -10.18
N ILE A 5 1.00 -19.75 -10.43
CA ILE A 5 1.13 -18.37 -9.99
C ILE A 5 1.13 -18.33 -8.47
N MET A 6 2.12 -17.68 -7.87
CA MET A 6 2.32 -17.69 -6.43
C MET A 6 1.85 -16.41 -5.74
N ILE A 7 1.93 -15.22 -6.36
CA ILE A 7 1.07 -14.09 -5.91
C ILE A 7 -0.26 -14.18 -6.66
N LYS A 8 -1.29 -14.71 -6.00
CA LYS A 8 -2.63 -14.85 -6.60
C LYS A 8 -3.33 -13.50 -6.69
N TYR A 9 -3.28 -12.72 -5.62
CA TYR A 9 -3.91 -11.40 -5.54
C TYR A 9 -2.92 -10.38 -5.01
N PHE A 10 -2.92 -9.20 -5.61
CA PHE A 10 -2.22 -8.04 -5.08
C PHE A 10 -3.24 -6.89 -4.93
N VAL A 11 -3.64 -6.64 -3.68
CA VAL A 11 -4.57 -5.56 -3.31
C VAL A 11 -3.77 -4.27 -3.10
N ILE A 12 -3.98 -3.30 -3.98
CA ILE A 12 -3.24 -2.03 -3.96
C ILE A 12 -4.23 -0.88 -3.99
N GLY A 13 -3.93 0.20 -3.29
CA GLY A 13 -4.76 1.38 -3.33
C GLY A 13 -4.08 2.54 -2.65
N PHE A 14 -4.61 3.74 -2.89
CA PHE A 14 -4.19 4.92 -2.14
C PHE A 14 -4.48 4.74 -0.64
N PRO A 15 -3.73 5.34 0.29
CA PRO A 15 -4.12 5.33 1.69
C PRO A 15 -5.58 5.76 1.89
N HIS A 16 -6.28 5.13 2.86
CA HIS A 16 -7.71 5.34 3.12
C HIS A 16 -8.70 4.84 2.04
N THR A 17 -8.29 3.94 1.14
CA THR A 17 -9.16 3.29 0.13
C THR A 17 -9.63 1.87 0.49
N ALA A 18 -9.77 1.53 1.78
CA ALA A 18 -10.29 0.23 2.24
C ALA A 18 -9.52 -1.03 1.76
N THR A 19 -8.24 -0.89 1.40
CA THR A 19 -7.37 -2.01 0.98
C THR A 19 -7.27 -3.11 2.03
N THR A 20 -7.27 -2.74 3.32
CA THR A 20 -7.28 -3.71 4.43
C THR A 20 -8.55 -4.55 4.46
N TYR A 21 -9.73 -3.95 4.23
CA TYR A 21 -11.01 -4.68 4.18
C TYR A 21 -11.01 -5.70 3.05
N CYS A 22 -10.64 -5.28 1.83
CA CYS A 22 -10.54 -6.15 0.67
C CYS A 22 -9.58 -7.32 0.91
N TYR A 23 -8.38 -7.02 1.41
CA TYR A 23 -7.40 -8.04 1.78
C TYR A 23 -7.96 -9.06 2.78
N LYS A 24 -8.60 -8.59 3.86
CA LYS A 24 -9.19 -9.46 4.87
C LYS A 24 -10.28 -10.35 4.29
N TYR A 25 -11.16 -9.79 3.48
CA TYR A 25 -12.23 -10.53 2.83
C TYR A 25 -11.66 -11.69 1.99
N ILE A 26 -10.71 -11.39 1.09
CA ILE A 26 -10.11 -12.40 0.20
C ILE A 26 -9.34 -13.45 0.98
N LEU A 27 -8.50 -13.05 1.94
CA LEU A 27 -7.75 -13.98 2.78
C LEU A 27 -8.69 -14.91 3.57
N SER A 28 -9.79 -14.35 4.09
CA SER A 28 -10.77 -15.14 4.83
C SER A 28 -11.49 -16.17 3.95
N LYS A 29 -11.75 -15.82 2.68
CA LYS A 29 -12.45 -16.65 1.70
C LYS A 29 -11.57 -17.76 1.13
N PHE A 30 -10.28 -17.49 0.91
CA PHE A 30 -9.33 -18.45 0.34
C PHE A 30 -8.27 -18.88 1.37
N LYS A 31 -8.64 -19.84 2.23
CA LYS A 31 -7.80 -20.34 3.35
C LYS A 31 -6.43 -20.92 2.97
N LYS A 32 -6.20 -21.21 1.68
CA LYS A 32 -4.91 -21.71 1.17
C LYS A 32 -3.92 -20.57 0.86
N LEU A 33 -4.35 -19.31 0.93
CA LEU A 33 -3.48 -18.16 0.70
C LEU A 33 -2.76 -17.77 1.99
N LYS A 34 -1.47 -17.49 1.87
CA LYS A 34 -0.69 -16.79 2.90
C LYS A 34 -0.79 -15.27 2.68
N GLY A 35 -1.02 -14.55 3.76
CA GLY A 35 -1.18 -13.10 3.73
C GLY A 35 0.12 -12.34 3.97
N VAL A 36 0.54 -11.50 3.02
CA VAL A 36 1.68 -10.56 3.19
C VAL A 36 1.13 -9.14 3.28
N PHE A 37 1.19 -8.56 4.47
CA PHE A 37 0.55 -7.30 4.80
C PHE A 37 1.55 -6.13 4.83
N GLU A 38 1.42 -5.22 3.87
CA GLU A 38 2.23 -4.02 3.62
C GLU A 38 3.74 -4.22 3.75
N PRO A 39 4.35 -5.09 2.92
CA PRO A 39 5.78 -5.40 3.01
C PRO A 39 6.69 -4.19 2.72
N PHE A 40 6.15 -3.08 2.21
CA PHE A 40 6.92 -1.87 1.92
C PHE A 40 6.65 -0.71 2.88
N ASN A 41 5.81 -0.89 3.90
CA ASN A 41 5.54 0.13 4.91
C ASN A 41 6.24 -0.23 6.23
N ALA A 42 7.24 0.54 6.64
CA ALA A 42 8.05 0.20 7.82
C ALA A 42 7.29 0.20 9.14
N GLU A 43 6.27 1.04 9.28
CA GLU A 43 5.40 1.02 10.46
C GLU A 43 4.71 -0.34 10.58
N VAL A 44 4.14 -0.81 9.47
CA VAL A 44 3.38 -2.07 9.42
C VAL A 44 4.29 -3.29 9.47
N VAL A 45 5.46 -3.26 8.82
CA VAL A 45 6.48 -4.32 8.94
C VAL A 45 6.90 -4.48 10.41
N GLY A 46 7.09 -3.38 11.14
CA GLY A 46 7.35 -3.41 12.58
C GLY A 46 6.25 -4.11 13.36
N TRP A 47 4.97 -3.80 13.07
CA TRP A 47 3.83 -4.44 13.71
C TRP A 47 3.73 -5.94 13.39
N CYS A 48 3.89 -6.32 12.12
CA CYS A 48 3.85 -7.72 11.67
C CYS A 48 4.96 -8.58 12.30
N LYS A 49 6.08 -7.96 12.69
CA LYS A 49 7.18 -8.62 13.41
C LYS A 49 6.85 -8.84 14.89
N SER A 50 6.19 -7.86 15.50
CA SER A 50 5.90 -7.87 16.94
C SER A 50 4.63 -8.61 17.32
N PHE A 51 3.67 -8.73 16.40
CA PHE A 51 2.35 -9.28 16.69
C PHE A 51 1.97 -10.36 15.67
N GLU A 52 1.19 -11.35 16.10
CA GLU A 52 0.63 -12.38 15.21
C GLU A 52 -0.49 -11.82 14.32
N LYS A 53 -1.18 -10.78 14.81
CA LYS A 53 -2.17 -10.00 14.07
C LYS A 53 -1.90 -8.52 14.27
N VAL A 54 -2.09 -7.72 13.22
CA VAL A 54 -1.99 -6.27 13.28
C VAL A 54 -3.35 -5.66 13.60
N HIS A 55 -3.42 -4.72 14.55
CA HIS A 55 -4.65 -3.97 14.79
C HIS A 55 -4.74 -2.77 13.85
N HIS A 56 -5.74 -2.75 12.97
CA HIS A 56 -5.96 -1.67 12.01
C HIS A 56 -7.25 -0.93 12.35
N TYR A 57 -7.12 0.30 12.88
CA TYR A 57 -8.18 1.28 13.18
C TYR A 57 -9.62 0.78 13.01
N SER A 58 -10.23 0.93 11.82
CA SER A 58 -11.62 0.58 11.52
C SER A 58 -11.89 -0.91 11.29
N GLU A 59 -10.85 -1.67 10.97
CA GLU A 59 -10.97 -3.06 10.53
C GLU A 59 -10.67 -4.06 11.66
N GLY A 60 -10.22 -3.59 12.82
CA GLY A 60 -9.84 -4.42 13.96
C GLY A 60 -8.60 -5.27 13.65
N GLU A 61 -8.60 -6.51 14.13
CA GLU A 61 -7.48 -7.43 13.91
C GLU A 61 -7.37 -7.85 12.44
N VAL A 62 -6.15 -7.80 11.91
CA VAL A 62 -5.78 -8.18 10.55
C VAL A 62 -4.80 -9.34 10.61
N GLU A 63 -5.19 -10.46 10.02
CA GLU A 63 -4.35 -11.64 9.91
C GLU A 63 -3.23 -11.44 8.87
N HIS A 64 -2.04 -11.90 9.20
CA HIS A 64 -0.90 -11.95 8.29
C HIS A 64 -0.05 -13.18 8.58
N HIS A 65 0.82 -13.54 7.64
CA HIS A 65 1.61 -14.77 7.69
C HIS A 65 3.12 -14.47 7.70
N TYR A 66 3.50 -13.27 8.18
CA TYR A 66 4.88 -12.78 8.20
C TYR A 66 5.87 -13.80 8.75
N ASN A 67 5.62 -14.38 9.94
CA ASN A 67 6.51 -15.35 10.57
C ASN A 67 6.59 -16.71 9.85
N GLN A 68 5.68 -16.97 8.91
CA GLN A 68 5.70 -18.17 8.06
C GLN A 68 6.48 -17.97 6.76
N LEU A 69 6.94 -16.74 6.48
CA LEU A 69 7.83 -16.46 5.35
C LEU A 69 9.23 -17.00 5.61
N LYS A 70 9.93 -17.36 4.53
CA LYS A 70 11.35 -17.76 4.59
C LYS A 70 12.16 -16.71 5.38
N PRO A 71 13.09 -17.11 6.26
CA PRO A 71 13.88 -16.17 7.06
C PRO A 71 14.59 -15.08 6.23
N ASP A 72 15.13 -15.44 5.06
CA ASP A 72 15.84 -14.47 4.21
C ASP A 72 14.90 -13.47 3.53
N LEU A 73 13.69 -13.90 3.16
CA LEU A 73 12.65 -12.99 2.66
C LEU A 73 12.20 -12.00 3.75
N ARG A 74 12.06 -12.46 5.00
CA ARG A 74 11.77 -11.56 6.14
C ARG A 74 12.87 -10.51 6.33
N LYS A 75 14.14 -10.94 6.35
CA LYS A 75 15.28 -10.00 6.43
C LYS A 75 15.29 -9.00 5.28
N LEU A 76 14.98 -9.45 4.07
CA LEU A 76 14.91 -8.59 2.89
C LEU A 76 13.78 -7.55 3.02
N ILE A 77 12.60 -7.95 3.50
CA ILE A 77 11.48 -7.05 3.80
C ILE A 77 11.87 -6.01 4.86
N GLU A 78 12.46 -6.44 5.97
CA GLU A 78 12.92 -5.54 7.05
C GLU A 78 13.95 -4.53 6.55
N LEU A 79 14.95 -5.00 5.79
CA LEU A 79 15.97 -4.16 5.20
C LEU A 79 15.36 -3.16 4.21
N ASN A 80 14.50 -3.63 3.31
CA ASN A 80 13.90 -2.77 2.31
C ASN A 80 13.05 -1.66 2.94
N ALA A 81 12.23 -2.00 3.94
CA ALA A 81 11.30 -1.09 4.58
C ALA A 81 11.97 0.15 5.18
N THR A 82 13.28 0.10 5.50
CA THR A 82 14.05 1.25 6.01
C THR A 82 13.96 2.51 5.13
N TRP A 83 13.66 2.36 3.83
CA TRP A 83 13.39 3.48 2.93
C TRP A 83 12.35 4.45 3.50
N PHE A 84 11.32 3.94 4.17
CA PHE A 84 10.23 4.75 4.71
C PHE A 84 10.76 5.73 5.75
N TRP A 85 11.56 5.25 6.70
CA TRP A 85 12.13 6.08 7.76
C TRP A 85 13.18 7.05 7.24
N ASP A 86 13.94 6.65 6.23
CA ASP A 86 14.86 7.54 5.53
C ASP A 86 14.11 8.72 4.90
N TRP A 87 13.00 8.44 4.20
CA TRP A 87 12.14 9.48 3.68
C TRP A 87 11.49 10.31 4.79
N VAL A 88 11.02 9.74 5.89
CA VAL A 88 10.44 10.53 6.98
C VAL A 88 11.50 11.45 7.64
N ASN A 89 12.73 10.99 7.82
CA ASN A 89 13.70 11.68 8.67
C ASN A 89 14.66 12.60 7.90
N ASN A 90 14.88 12.39 6.60
CA ASN A 90 15.86 13.13 5.82
C ASN A 90 15.25 14.04 4.76
N ASP A 91 15.82 15.22 4.57
CA ASP A 91 15.45 16.13 3.47
C ASP A 91 15.85 15.54 2.11
N LYS A 92 17.00 14.86 2.07
CA LYS A 92 17.54 14.16 0.90
C LYS A 92 17.70 12.67 1.24
N PRO A 93 16.63 11.86 1.10
CA PRO A 93 16.72 10.44 1.37
C PRO A 93 17.72 9.79 0.40
N THR A 94 18.48 8.83 0.90
CA THR A 94 19.47 8.06 0.12
C THR A 94 18.84 6.83 -0.52
N HIS A 95 17.75 6.31 0.04
CA HIS A 95 16.99 5.22 -0.52
C HIS A 95 15.97 5.73 -1.54
N PRO A 96 15.76 5.02 -2.66
CA PRO A 96 14.66 5.32 -3.55
C PRO A 96 13.32 5.06 -2.85
N PHE A 97 12.26 5.71 -3.34
CA PHE A 97 10.91 5.44 -2.87
C PHE A 97 10.56 3.96 -3.08
N LEU A 98 9.90 3.33 -2.10
CA LEU A 98 9.65 1.88 -1.99
C LEU A 98 10.88 1.01 -1.68
N GLY A 99 12.07 1.61 -1.52
CA GLY A 99 13.31 0.91 -1.20
C GLY A 99 14.01 0.28 -2.41
N LEU A 100 15.21 -0.27 -2.19
CA LEU A 100 16.05 -0.84 -3.25
C LEU A 100 15.60 -2.24 -3.70
N PHE A 101 14.97 -2.98 -2.81
CA PHE A 101 14.70 -4.41 -2.96
C PHE A 101 13.22 -4.73 -3.19
N TRP A 102 12.37 -3.75 -3.49
CA TRP A 102 10.94 -3.99 -3.71
C TRP A 102 10.69 -5.04 -4.80
N TYR A 103 11.48 -5.01 -5.88
CA TYR A 103 11.35 -5.96 -6.99
C TYR A 103 11.71 -7.37 -6.53
N GLN A 104 12.86 -7.53 -5.89
CA GLN A 104 13.33 -8.82 -5.38
C GLN A 104 12.34 -9.43 -4.37
N ILE A 105 11.70 -8.62 -3.51
CA ILE A 105 10.66 -9.09 -2.59
C ILE A 105 9.47 -9.67 -3.36
N LEU A 106 8.97 -8.95 -4.37
CA LEU A 106 7.83 -9.44 -5.18
C LEU A 106 8.22 -10.65 -6.00
N GLU A 107 9.44 -10.70 -6.53
CA GLU A 107 10.00 -11.82 -7.28
C GLU A 107 10.08 -13.10 -6.43
N GLU A 108 10.64 -13.01 -5.22
CA GLU A 108 10.71 -14.12 -4.26
C GLU A 108 9.33 -14.65 -3.89
N LEU A 109 8.35 -13.76 -3.69
CA LEU A 109 6.96 -14.16 -3.45
C LEU A 109 6.32 -14.79 -4.69
N HIS A 110 6.64 -14.29 -5.87
CA HIS A 110 6.10 -14.77 -7.14
C HIS A 110 6.68 -16.11 -7.59
N TYR A 111 7.88 -16.48 -7.13
CA TYR A 111 8.55 -17.75 -7.42
C TYR A 111 8.63 -18.72 -6.22
N SER A 112 7.95 -18.42 -5.11
CA SER A 112 7.81 -19.30 -3.93
C SER A 112 6.68 -20.32 -4.06
N MET A 113 6.88 -21.60 -3.70
CA MET A 113 5.86 -22.68 -3.76
C MET A 113 4.48 -22.37 -3.12
N ASP A 114 4.43 -21.48 -2.13
CA ASP A 114 3.19 -21.03 -1.51
C ASP A 114 2.38 -20.04 -2.37
N LYS A 115 1.06 -20.01 -2.15
CA LYS A 115 0.16 -19.02 -2.77
C LYS A 115 -0.07 -17.86 -1.80
N TYR A 116 0.05 -16.64 -2.29
CA TYR A 116 0.00 -15.41 -1.51
C TYR A 116 -1.11 -14.47 -1.96
N ILE A 117 -1.62 -13.73 -0.99
CA ILE A 117 -2.23 -12.42 -1.21
C ILE A 117 -1.30 -11.36 -0.61
N VAL A 118 -0.99 -10.33 -1.39
CA VAL A 118 -0.20 -9.19 -0.95
C VAL A 118 -1.11 -7.98 -0.87
N LYS A 119 -0.95 -7.14 0.15
CA LYS A 119 -1.59 -5.82 0.23
C LYS A 119 -0.57 -4.76 0.51
N ASP A 120 -0.62 -3.62 -0.19
CA ASP A 120 0.27 -2.49 0.09
C ASP A 120 -0.35 -1.13 -0.30
N VAL A 121 -0.03 -0.07 0.46
CA VAL A 121 -0.53 1.30 0.21
C VAL A 121 0.57 2.27 -0.26
N CYS A 122 1.81 1.80 -0.38
CA CYS A 122 2.95 2.53 -0.91
C CYS A 122 3.26 2.11 -2.36
N ALA A 123 3.05 0.83 -2.69
CA ALA A 123 3.40 0.24 -3.98
C ALA A 123 2.68 0.86 -5.18
N TRP A 124 1.55 1.57 -4.97
CA TRP A 124 0.77 2.15 -6.07
C TRP A 124 1.59 3.11 -6.94
N VAL A 125 2.61 3.76 -6.37
CA VAL A 125 3.53 4.66 -7.07
C VAL A 125 4.27 3.96 -8.23
N TYR A 126 4.41 2.63 -8.16
CA TYR A 126 5.06 1.82 -9.18
C TYR A 126 4.10 0.87 -9.92
N LEU A 127 2.78 1.11 -9.92
CA LEU A 127 1.82 0.25 -10.65
C LEU A 127 2.23 -0.03 -12.10
N LYS A 128 2.62 1.02 -12.85
CA LYS A 128 3.05 0.91 -14.25
C LYS A 128 4.27 0.01 -14.45
N LYS A 129 5.09 -0.18 -13.40
CA LYS A 129 6.23 -1.10 -13.41
C LYS A 129 5.83 -2.49 -12.91
N ILE A 130 5.08 -2.57 -11.80
CA ILE A 130 4.75 -3.81 -11.12
C ILE A 130 3.78 -4.66 -11.97
N VAL A 131 2.69 -4.07 -12.49
CA VAL A 131 1.64 -4.80 -13.23
C VAL A 131 2.19 -5.64 -14.40
N PRO A 132 3.01 -5.08 -15.33
CA PRO A 132 3.52 -5.87 -16.46
C PRO A 132 4.56 -6.92 -16.07
N LEU A 133 5.25 -6.77 -14.92
CA LEU A 133 6.24 -7.74 -14.45
C LEU A 133 5.59 -9.03 -13.92
N PHE A 134 4.35 -8.94 -13.45
CA PHE A 134 3.62 -10.09 -12.87
C PHE A 134 2.30 -10.31 -13.61
N PRO A 135 2.34 -10.66 -14.92
CA PRO A 135 1.15 -10.74 -15.76
C PRO A 135 0.13 -11.76 -15.24
N SER A 136 0.59 -12.75 -14.49
CA SER A 136 -0.26 -13.81 -13.98
C SER A 136 -0.89 -13.47 -12.61
N THR A 137 -0.39 -12.44 -11.92
CA THR A 137 -0.98 -11.95 -10.67
C THR A 137 -2.22 -11.12 -10.95
N ARG A 138 -3.31 -11.35 -10.19
CA ARG A 138 -4.50 -10.49 -10.27
C ARG A 138 -4.33 -9.27 -9.38
N PHE A 139 -4.23 -8.10 -10.00
CA PHE A 139 -4.16 -6.83 -9.29
C PHE A 139 -5.58 -6.32 -9.02
N ILE A 140 -5.89 -6.07 -7.74
CA ILE A 140 -7.15 -5.48 -7.32
C ILE A 140 -6.85 -4.09 -6.80
N ILE A 141 -7.34 -3.09 -7.52
CA ILE A 141 -7.04 -1.68 -7.26
C ILE A 141 -8.29 -0.99 -6.75
N LEU A 142 -8.17 -0.27 -5.64
CA LEU A 142 -9.31 0.33 -4.96
C LEU A 142 -9.37 1.85 -5.16
N GLU A 143 -10.40 2.31 -5.86
CA GLU A 143 -10.66 3.72 -6.10
C GLU A 143 -11.84 4.19 -5.26
N LYS A 144 -11.55 4.94 -4.19
CA LYS A 144 -12.59 5.54 -3.36
C LYS A 144 -12.96 6.93 -3.88
N ASP A 145 -14.18 7.39 -3.67
CA ASP A 145 -14.54 8.78 -3.99
C ASP A 145 -13.55 9.76 -3.35
N ARG A 146 -13.11 10.73 -4.17
CA ARG A 146 -12.09 11.72 -3.81
C ARG A 146 -12.48 12.50 -2.56
N ALA A 147 -13.74 12.95 -2.48
CA ALA A 147 -14.19 13.74 -1.35
C ALA A 147 -14.23 12.90 -0.06
N SER A 148 -14.57 11.61 -0.17
CA SER A 148 -14.48 10.68 0.97
C SER A 148 -13.05 10.49 1.47
N VAL A 149 -12.07 10.27 0.58
CA VAL A 149 -10.66 10.11 0.98
C VAL A 149 -10.12 11.39 1.63
N LEU A 150 -10.43 12.57 1.07
CA LEU A 150 -10.03 13.84 1.67
C LEU A 150 -10.61 14.02 3.08
N ARG A 151 -11.90 13.69 3.27
CA ARG A 151 -12.53 13.73 4.61
C ARG A 151 -11.81 12.83 5.61
N ASP A 152 -11.36 11.65 5.19
CA ASP A 152 -10.60 10.74 6.06
C ASP A 152 -9.24 11.35 6.48
N PHE A 153 -8.51 11.94 5.53
CA PHE A 153 -7.25 12.66 5.82
C PHE A 153 -7.47 13.85 6.75
N LEU A 154 -8.50 14.65 6.52
CA LEU A 154 -8.84 15.79 7.37
C LEU A 154 -9.24 15.31 8.77
N SER A 155 -10.04 14.26 8.88
CA SER A 155 -10.39 13.68 10.18
C SER A 155 -9.15 13.20 10.93
N LEU A 156 -8.17 12.61 10.24
CA LEU A 156 -6.90 12.21 10.87
C LEU A 156 -6.09 13.44 11.30
N TYR A 157 -6.00 14.46 10.45
CA TYR A 157 -5.32 15.73 10.74
C TYR A 157 -5.83 16.41 12.01
N TYR A 158 -7.14 16.34 12.28
CA TYR A 158 -7.73 16.90 13.49
C TYR A 158 -7.55 16.04 14.74
N ARG A 159 -7.25 14.74 14.61
CA ARG A 159 -7.07 13.81 15.73
C ARG A 159 -5.62 13.70 16.21
N ILE A 160 -4.66 13.97 15.33
CA ILE A 160 -3.24 13.81 15.66
C ILE A 160 -2.67 14.96 16.49
N ASP A 161 -1.72 14.64 17.37
CA ASP A 161 -0.91 15.62 18.09
C ASP A 161 0.19 16.16 17.17
N LYS A 162 -0.10 17.30 16.52
CA LYS A 162 0.78 17.91 15.51
C LYS A 162 2.17 18.27 16.06
N ALA A 163 2.33 18.46 17.37
CA ALA A 163 3.62 18.78 17.98
C ALA A 163 4.57 17.56 18.00
N LYS A 164 4.03 16.34 17.93
CA LYS A 164 4.80 15.09 17.98
C LYS A 164 5.09 14.49 16.60
N HIS A 165 4.49 15.02 15.54
CA HIS A 165 4.65 14.45 14.20
C HIS A 165 5.70 15.19 13.38
N ASN A 166 6.60 14.41 12.79
CA ASN A 166 7.56 14.93 11.82
C ASN A 166 6.78 15.47 10.60
N PRO A 167 6.96 16.76 10.22
CA PRO A 167 6.22 17.36 9.12
C PRO A 167 6.46 16.66 7.77
N ARG A 168 7.58 15.93 7.62
CA ARG A 168 7.88 15.14 6.41
C ARG A 168 7.05 13.87 6.29
N TRP A 169 6.55 13.32 7.40
CA TRP A 169 5.58 12.23 7.37
C TRP A 169 4.27 12.76 6.80
N GLY A 170 3.76 13.89 7.31
CA GLY A 170 2.58 14.56 6.78
C GLY A 170 1.38 13.61 6.60
N LEU A 171 1.11 12.79 7.61
CA LEU A 171 0.10 11.71 7.58
C LEU A 171 0.34 10.64 6.51
N GLY A 172 1.61 10.38 6.16
CA GLY A 172 2.01 9.54 5.04
C GLY A 172 1.89 10.22 3.66
N LEU A 173 1.00 11.21 3.51
CA LEU A 173 0.74 11.89 2.23
C LEU A 173 1.97 12.63 1.68
N SER A 174 2.75 13.24 2.57
CA SER A 174 3.95 14.00 2.22
C SER A 174 5.01 13.14 1.52
N LEU A 175 5.09 11.84 1.85
CA LEU A 175 6.03 10.92 1.19
C LEU A 175 5.73 10.81 -0.31
N PHE A 176 4.45 10.64 -0.66
CA PHE A 176 4.01 10.58 -2.06
C PHE A 176 4.18 11.92 -2.78
N TYR A 177 3.82 13.01 -2.12
CA TYR A 177 3.98 14.34 -2.70
C TYR A 177 5.44 14.63 -3.06
N ARG A 178 6.38 14.36 -2.14
CA ARG A 178 7.83 14.50 -2.39
C ARG A 178 8.30 13.61 -3.54
N LYS A 179 7.76 12.40 -3.67
CA LYS A 179 8.11 11.49 -4.76
C LYS A 179 7.75 12.06 -6.13
N PHE A 180 6.63 12.77 -6.27
CA PHE A 180 6.21 13.33 -7.56
C PHE A 180 6.71 14.76 -7.82
N HIS A 181 7.03 15.52 -6.77
CA HIS A 181 7.33 16.96 -6.90
C HIS A 181 8.76 17.37 -6.52
N GLY A 182 9.55 16.45 -5.97
CA GLY A 182 10.93 16.69 -5.52
C GLY A 182 11.12 16.35 -4.04
N VAL A 183 12.27 15.74 -3.70
CA VAL A 183 12.54 15.22 -2.34
C VAL A 183 12.62 16.32 -1.28
N ASP A 184 12.92 17.56 -1.67
CA ASP A 184 12.96 18.74 -0.81
C ASP A 184 11.58 19.41 -0.66
N LYS A 185 10.58 18.99 -1.43
CA LYS A 185 9.25 19.59 -1.44
C LYS A 185 8.32 18.94 -0.42
N TYR A 186 8.37 19.44 0.81
CA TYR A 186 7.38 19.13 1.84
C TYR A 186 6.86 20.43 2.47
N PRO A 187 5.60 20.46 2.89
CA PRO A 187 4.97 21.70 3.32
C PRO A 187 5.47 22.24 4.65
N LYS A 188 5.68 23.56 4.71
CA LYS A 188 5.80 24.33 5.97
C LYS A 188 5.08 25.69 5.82
N PRO A 189 4.12 26.05 6.70
CA PRO A 189 3.55 25.23 7.77
C PRO A 189 2.62 24.12 7.22
N PHE A 190 2.45 23.03 7.99
CA PHE A 190 1.50 21.97 7.67
C PHE A 190 0.11 22.29 8.25
N ASN A 191 -0.77 22.82 7.40
CA ASN A 191 -2.14 23.17 7.75
C ASN A 191 -3.17 22.47 6.83
N GLU A 192 -4.45 22.63 7.15
CA GLU A 192 -5.56 22.01 6.41
C GLU A 192 -5.56 22.36 4.91
N SER A 193 -5.40 23.64 4.56
CA SER A 193 -5.38 24.10 3.16
C SER A 193 -4.24 23.43 2.37
N VAL A 194 -3.07 23.35 3.00
CA VAL A 194 -1.89 22.68 2.45
C VAL A 194 -2.10 21.18 2.28
N LEU A 195 -2.69 20.51 3.29
CA LEU A 195 -3.04 19.09 3.23
C LEU A 195 -4.01 18.81 2.09
N ALA A 196 -5.07 19.61 1.95
CA ALA A 196 -6.06 19.46 0.89
C ALA A 196 -5.45 19.66 -0.50
N ARG A 197 -4.56 20.64 -0.66
CA ARG A 197 -3.84 20.86 -1.93
C ARG A 197 -2.96 19.65 -2.28
N MET A 198 -2.10 19.22 -1.36
CA MET A 198 -1.24 18.04 -1.58
C MET A 198 -2.07 16.80 -1.88
N PHE A 199 -3.19 16.62 -1.19
CA PHE A 199 -4.09 15.51 -1.43
C PHE A 199 -4.62 15.54 -2.86
N ASN A 200 -5.15 16.68 -3.31
CA ASN A 200 -5.69 16.82 -4.65
C ASN A 200 -4.65 16.51 -5.73
N ASP A 201 -3.42 16.99 -5.54
CA ASP A 201 -2.31 16.74 -6.47
C ASP A 201 -1.97 15.24 -6.53
N VAL A 202 -1.67 14.63 -5.37
CA VAL A 202 -1.23 13.24 -5.30
C VAL A 202 -2.36 12.28 -5.68
N TYR A 203 -3.59 12.53 -5.23
CA TYR A 203 -4.73 11.67 -5.57
C TYR A 203 -5.04 11.72 -7.08
N SER A 204 -4.88 12.88 -7.71
CA SER A 204 -5.00 12.97 -9.18
C SER A 204 -3.92 12.17 -9.89
N LYS A 205 -2.68 12.10 -9.36
CA LYS A 205 -1.63 11.21 -9.88
C LYS A 205 -1.98 9.73 -9.69
N TYR A 206 -2.54 9.37 -8.54
CA TYR A 206 -3.02 8.00 -8.29
C TYR A 206 -4.09 7.58 -9.31
N LEU A 207 -5.13 8.39 -9.51
CA LEU A 207 -6.19 8.11 -10.50
C LEU A 207 -5.64 8.04 -11.93
N HIS A 208 -4.70 8.93 -12.28
CA HIS A 208 -4.05 8.89 -13.59
C HIS A 208 -3.29 7.57 -13.81
N LEU A 209 -2.52 7.11 -12.82
CA LEU A 209 -1.81 5.83 -12.90
C LEU A 209 -2.77 4.65 -13.01
N CYS A 210 -3.89 4.67 -12.28
CA CYS A 210 -4.90 3.61 -12.37
C CYS A 210 -5.52 3.54 -13.78
N ASN A 211 -5.82 4.69 -14.38
CA ASN A 211 -6.28 4.76 -15.77
C ASN A 211 -5.23 4.24 -16.77
N GLU A 212 -3.94 4.58 -16.59
CA GLU A 212 -2.87 4.12 -17.48
C GLU A 212 -2.74 2.59 -17.50
N ILE A 213 -3.02 1.91 -16.39
CA ILE A 213 -2.85 0.46 -16.25
C ILE A 213 -4.17 -0.32 -16.32
N ALA A 214 -5.32 0.36 -16.44
CA ALA A 214 -6.65 -0.27 -16.50
C ALA A 214 -6.84 -1.23 -17.69
N HIS A 215 -6.06 -1.04 -18.77
CA HIS A 215 -6.14 -1.88 -19.97
C HIS A 215 -5.49 -3.25 -19.82
N PHE A 216 -4.67 -3.48 -18.77
CA PHE A 216 -4.05 -4.78 -18.55
C PHE A 216 -5.10 -5.81 -18.10
N TRP A 217 -5.13 -6.98 -18.76
CA TRP A 217 -6.15 -8.01 -18.53
C TRP A 217 -6.16 -8.56 -17.11
N ASN A 218 -5.03 -8.47 -16.39
CA ASN A 218 -4.86 -8.94 -15.02
C ASN A 218 -5.16 -7.86 -13.95
N VAL A 219 -5.61 -6.67 -14.37
CA VAL A 219 -6.02 -5.57 -13.49
C VAL A 219 -7.54 -5.53 -13.32
N ARG A 220 -7.99 -5.34 -12.09
CA ARG A 220 -9.39 -5.08 -11.73
C ARG A 220 -9.45 -3.85 -10.82
N ILE A 221 -10.16 -2.82 -11.26
CA ILE A 221 -10.41 -1.61 -10.47
C ILE A 221 -11.79 -1.71 -9.85
N ILE A 222 -11.89 -1.55 -8.53
CA ILE A 222 -13.15 -1.43 -7.81
C ILE A 222 -13.32 0.03 -7.39
N ALA A 223 -14.27 0.71 -8.02
CA ALA A 223 -14.65 2.07 -7.65
C ALA A 223 -15.83 2.06 -6.67
N PHE A 224 -15.75 2.85 -5.59
CA PHE A 224 -16.82 2.97 -4.59
C PHE A 224 -16.81 4.33 -3.89
N GLU A 225 -17.96 4.79 -3.39
CA GLU A 225 -18.05 6.14 -2.84
C GLU A 225 -17.58 6.21 -1.36
N LYS A 226 -18.23 5.44 -0.48
CA LYS A 226 -18.01 5.52 0.97
C LYS A 226 -17.49 4.23 1.55
N ARG A 227 -18.16 3.11 1.26
CA ARG A 227 -17.85 1.79 1.80
C ARG A 227 -17.69 0.79 0.67
N LEU A 228 -16.66 -0.04 0.77
CA LEU A 228 -16.46 -1.21 -0.08
C LEU A 228 -17.35 -2.35 0.45
N GLU A 229 -18.09 -2.99 -0.44
CA GLU A 229 -19.02 -4.07 -0.10
C GLU A 229 -18.56 -5.41 -0.70
N ASP A 230 -18.94 -6.51 -0.05
CA ASP A 230 -18.46 -7.85 -0.40
C ASP A 230 -18.75 -8.21 -1.86
N TRP A 231 -19.96 -7.92 -2.35
CA TRP A 231 -20.35 -8.22 -3.73
C TRP A 231 -19.46 -7.50 -4.76
N MET A 232 -18.87 -6.35 -4.41
CA MET A 232 -17.94 -5.65 -5.30
C MET A 232 -16.62 -6.41 -5.41
N ILE A 233 -16.15 -6.98 -4.30
CA ILE A 233 -14.93 -7.81 -4.26
C ILE A 233 -15.19 -9.13 -5.00
N GLU A 234 -16.36 -9.75 -4.79
CA GLU A 234 -16.74 -11.02 -5.43
C GLU A 234 -16.72 -10.97 -6.96
N ARG A 235 -16.99 -9.81 -7.57
CA ARG A 235 -16.96 -9.63 -9.03
C ARG A 235 -15.55 -9.70 -9.63
N VAL A 236 -14.51 -9.59 -8.81
CA VAL A 236 -13.13 -9.46 -9.29
C VAL A 236 -12.19 -10.56 -8.79
N ILE A 237 -12.64 -11.44 -7.90
CA ILE A 237 -11.87 -12.59 -7.37
C ILE A 237 -12.25 -13.91 -8.01
#